data_AF-D3D1Q9-F1
#
_entry.id   AF-D3D1Q9-F1
#
_cell.length_a   1.000
_cell.length_b   1.000
_cell.length_c   1.000
_cell.angle_alpha   90.00
_cell.angle_beta   90.00
_cell.angle_gamma   90.00
#
_symmetry.space_group_name_H-M   'P 1'
#
loop_
_entity.id
_entity.type
_entity.pdbx_description
1 polymer ?
#
loop_
_entity_poly.entity_id
_entity_poly.type
_entity_poly.pdbx_seq_one_letter_code
_entity_poly.pdbx_strand_id
1 'polypeptide(L)'
;MLVLALDTSTAACTVALVELGAPASAAVGSGPERVLAERSAWDARRHGELLAPMMSAVLTEAGVRPPDVAAVVVGVGPGPFTSLRVGMVTGSAFAAALGIPAHGVCSLDGIGLGTAGPVGVVTDARRREVFWARYQDGTRQGEPAVGAPAAVAADLLAAGVRRVVGPGVALYPEAFASFEPVTPLVGESGQPGQPGHAGPAGESICPAPPLLVRVAAAAILDGRAPGPLVPLYLRRPDAAEPRPPKSVTAATEAGAVAPAAAGATAG
;
A
#
# COMPACT_ATOMS: atom_id res chain seq x y z
N MET A 1 10.67 20.88 -5.03
CA MET A 1 9.22 20.75 -4.81
C MET A 1 8.99 19.73 -3.71
N LEU A 2 8.17 20.02 -2.70
CA LEU A 2 7.91 19.07 -1.60
C LEU A 2 6.76 18.12 -1.97
N VAL A 3 7.01 16.82 -1.84
CA VAL A 3 6.08 15.74 -2.21
C VAL A 3 5.88 14.83 -1.00
N LEU A 4 4.61 14.65 -0.59
CA LEU A 4 4.24 13.69 0.44
C LEU A 4 3.87 12.37 -0.22
N ALA A 5 4.52 11.27 0.16
CA ALA A 5 4.29 9.96 -0.43
C ALA A 5 3.83 8.94 0.60
N LEU A 6 2.91 8.05 0.22
CA LEU A 6 2.40 6.99 1.10
C LEU A 6 2.04 5.71 0.34
N ASP A 7 2.22 4.56 1.00
CA ASP A 7 1.79 3.25 0.50
C ASP A 7 1.23 2.38 1.63
N THR A 8 0.13 1.69 1.31
CA THR A 8 -0.55 0.76 2.22
C THR A 8 -0.89 -0.56 1.52
N SER A 9 -0.19 -0.87 0.43
CA SER A 9 -0.45 -2.03 -0.44
C SER A 9 0.06 -3.35 0.14
N THR A 10 0.97 -3.30 1.11
CA THR A 10 1.56 -4.47 1.76
C THR A 10 1.17 -4.55 3.24
N ALA A 11 1.86 -5.36 4.04
CA ALA A 11 1.71 -5.33 5.50
C ALA A 11 2.35 -4.09 6.14
N ALA A 12 3.24 -3.42 5.42
CA ALA A 12 3.83 -2.17 5.83
C ALA A 12 2.91 -1.00 5.43
N CYS A 13 2.74 -0.08 6.38
CA CYS A 13 2.22 1.26 6.14
C CYS A 13 3.44 2.20 6.10
N THR A 14 3.66 2.86 4.98
CA THR A 14 4.86 3.68 4.75
C THR A 14 4.47 5.10 4.35
N VAL A 15 5.20 6.09 4.86
CA VAL A 15 5.01 7.51 4.55
C VAL A 15 6.37 8.20 4.49
N ALA A 16 6.60 9.04 3.48
CA ALA A 16 7.78 9.91 3.44
C ALA A 16 7.43 11.32 2.95
N LEU A 17 8.18 12.30 3.44
CA LEU A 17 8.27 13.62 2.85
C LEU A 17 9.57 13.71 2.03
N VAL A 18 9.42 14.09 0.77
CA VAL A 18 10.49 14.09 -0.22
C VAL A 18 10.63 15.47 -0.83
N GLU A 19 11.86 15.96 -0.91
CA GLU A 19 12.22 17.08 -1.76
C GLU A 19 12.55 16.56 -3.16
N LEU A 20 11.76 16.96 -4.15
CA LEU A 20 11.92 16.60 -5.55
C LEU A 20 12.53 17.78 -6.33
N GLY A 21 13.67 17.59 -6.99
CA GLY A 21 14.38 18.65 -7.72
C GLY A 21 15.52 18.13 -8.60
N ALA A 22 16.26 19.05 -9.24
CA ALA A 22 17.45 18.68 -10.02
C ALA A 22 18.48 17.95 -9.12
N PRO A 23 19.17 16.91 -9.62
CA PRO A 23 19.94 15.99 -8.78
C PRO A 23 20.99 16.73 -7.96
N ALA A 24 20.92 16.57 -6.63
CA ALA A 24 21.81 17.25 -5.67
C ALA A 24 23.24 16.67 -5.63
N SER A 25 23.53 15.61 -6.39
CA SER A 25 24.87 15.01 -6.45
C SER A 25 25.02 14.13 -7.69
N ALA A 26 26.19 14.20 -8.33
CA ALA A 26 26.60 13.35 -9.45
C ALA A 26 26.95 11.90 -9.04
N ALA A 27 26.44 11.43 -7.89
CA ALA A 27 26.57 10.04 -7.51
C ALA A 27 25.68 9.18 -8.41
N VAL A 28 26.29 8.25 -9.13
CA VAL A 28 25.58 7.28 -9.97
C VAL A 28 24.57 6.52 -9.11
N GLY A 29 23.28 6.69 -9.40
CA GLY A 29 22.18 6.03 -8.69
C GLY A 29 21.24 6.96 -7.91
N SER A 30 21.67 8.17 -7.57
CA SER A 30 20.82 9.18 -6.90
C SER A 30 19.78 9.72 -7.88
N GLY A 31 18.50 9.50 -7.57
CA GLY A 31 17.39 10.05 -8.35
C GLY A 31 17.16 11.54 -8.02
N PRO A 32 16.12 12.16 -8.62
CA PRO A 32 15.74 13.56 -8.33
C PRO A 32 15.12 13.75 -6.93
N GLU A 33 14.90 12.66 -6.19
CA GLU A 33 14.35 12.65 -4.83
C GLU A 33 15.43 12.75 -3.75
N ARG A 34 15.18 13.61 -2.76
CA ARG A 34 15.90 13.66 -1.49
C ARG A 34 14.92 13.45 -0.35
N VAL A 35 15.18 12.49 0.54
CA VAL A 35 14.29 12.20 1.66
C VAL A 35 14.49 13.23 2.77
N LEU A 36 13.42 13.88 3.22
CA LEU A 36 13.46 14.80 4.36
C LEU A 36 13.06 14.11 5.67
N ALA A 37 12.08 13.22 5.60
CA ALA A 37 11.61 12.41 6.70
C ALA A 37 10.88 11.17 6.17
N GLU A 38 10.99 10.04 6.87
CA GLU A 38 10.30 8.80 6.53
C GLU A 38 9.85 8.07 7.78
N ARG A 39 8.72 7.37 7.69
CA ARG A 39 8.17 6.49 8.71
C ARG A 39 7.57 5.24 8.08
N SER A 40 7.75 4.12 8.78
CA SER A 40 7.21 2.83 8.40
C SER A 40 6.69 2.09 9.64
N ALA A 41 5.60 1.34 9.47
CA ALA A 41 5.05 0.47 10.51
C ALA A 41 4.52 -0.83 9.91
N TRP A 42 4.84 -1.96 10.53
CA TRP A 42 4.38 -3.29 10.10
C TRP A 42 3.21 -3.75 10.97
N ASP A 43 2.01 -3.26 10.64
CA ASP A 43 0.76 -3.79 11.19
C ASP A 43 -0.38 -3.63 10.18
N ALA A 44 -0.62 -4.72 9.43
CA ALA A 44 -1.63 -4.77 8.37
C ALA A 44 -3.06 -4.47 8.85
N ARG A 45 -3.33 -4.53 10.16
CA ARG A 45 -4.68 -4.28 10.72
C ARG A 45 -4.89 -2.84 11.15
N ARG A 46 -3.81 -2.06 11.31
CA ARG A 46 -3.86 -0.73 11.92
C ARG A 46 -3.53 0.40 10.96
N HIS A 47 -3.54 0.15 9.65
CA HIS A 47 -3.27 1.19 8.65
C HIS A 47 -4.13 2.45 8.85
N GLY A 48 -5.43 2.28 9.15
CA GLY A 48 -6.35 3.40 9.39
C GLY A 48 -6.01 4.24 10.62
N GLU A 49 -5.39 3.65 11.64
CA GLU A 49 -4.96 4.34 12.85
C GLU A 49 -3.55 4.96 12.70
N LEU A 50 -2.70 4.33 11.88
CA LEU A 50 -1.28 4.69 11.79
C LEU A 50 -0.99 5.77 10.75
N LEU A 51 -1.72 5.80 9.64
CA LEU A 51 -1.35 6.58 8.47
C LEU A 51 -1.34 8.09 8.73
N ALA A 52 -2.44 8.65 9.27
CA ALA A 52 -2.54 10.08 9.53
C ALA A 52 -1.53 10.56 10.60
N PRO A 53 -1.31 9.85 11.73
CA PRO A 53 -0.22 10.17 12.66
C PRO A 53 1.17 10.15 12.01
N MET A 54 1.46 9.17 11.15
CA MET A 54 2.75 9.11 10.46
C MET A 54 2.94 10.29 9.49
N MET A 55 1.89 10.69 8.75
CA MET A 55 1.92 11.88 7.91
C MET A 55 2.23 13.15 8.73
N SER A 56 1.59 13.30 9.89
CA SER A 56 1.86 14.42 10.80
C SER A 56 3.31 14.39 11.31
N ALA A 57 3.81 13.21 11.67
CA ALA A 57 5.16 13.03 12.19
C ALA A 57 6.23 13.40 11.15
N VAL A 58 6.12 12.96 9.90
CA VAL A 58 7.11 13.28 8.86
C VAL A 58 7.14 14.78 8.52
N LEU A 59 5.98 15.44 8.52
CA LEU A 59 5.90 16.90 8.32
C LEU A 59 6.55 17.65 9.49
N THR A 60 6.25 17.23 10.71
CA THR A 60 6.78 17.84 11.94
C THR A 60 8.30 17.69 12.02
N GLU A 61 8.82 16.50 11.76
CA GLU A 61 10.27 16.22 11.76
C GLU A 61 11.03 17.04 10.72
N ALA A 62 10.43 17.24 9.53
CA ALA A 62 11.01 18.07 8.48
C ALA A 62 10.80 19.58 8.70
N GLY A 63 10.04 19.99 9.72
CA GLY A 63 9.69 21.40 9.94
C GLY A 63 8.82 22.01 8.84
N VAL A 64 8.05 21.18 8.13
CA VAL A 64 7.23 21.57 6.97
C VAL A 64 5.77 21.67 7.37
N ARG A 65 5.07 22.72 6.95
CA ARG A 65 3.62 22.84 7.18
C ARG A 65 2.86 22.20 6.02
N PRO A 66 1.63 21.68 6.25
CA PRO A 66 0.84 21.09 5.18
C PRO A 66 0.72 21.96 3.91
N PRO A 67 0.48 23.30 3.98
CA PRO A 67 0.38 24.14 2.77
C PRO A 67 1.68 24.28 1.96
N ASP A 68 2.83 23.89 2.52
CA ASP A 68 4.11 23.93 1.81
C ASP A 68 4.32 22.64 0.95
N VAL A 69 3.48 21.62 1.13
CA VAL A 69 3.44 20.41 0.29
C VAL A 69 2.79 20.73 -1.04
N ALA A 70 3.45 20.34 -2.14
CA ALA A 70 3.05 20.73 -3.49
C ALA A 70 2.42 19.59 -4.29
N ALA A 71 2.61 18.33 -3.89
CA ALA A 71 1.93 17.17 -4.47
C ALA A 71 1.86 16.01 -3.46
N VAL A 72 0.93 15.09 -3.69
CA VAL A 72 0.85 13.80 -3.00
C VAL A 72 1.12 12.67 -3.98
N VAL A 73 1.87 11.64 -3.57
CA VAL A 73 2.03 10.38 -4.30
C VAL A 73 1.44 9.25 -3.47
N VAL A 74 0.58 8.43 -4.07
CA VAL A 74 -0.06 7.31 -3.38
C VAL A 74 0.15 6.01 -4.14
N GLY A 75 0.56 4.97 -3.42
CA GLY A 75 0.53 3.60 -3.92
C GLY A 75 -0.90 3.13 -4.19
N VAL A 76 -1.22 2.79 -5.43
CA VAL A 76 -2.57 2.31 -5.83
C VAL A 76 -2.65 0.78 -5.86
N GLY A 77 -1.63 0.08 -5.38
CA GLY A 77 -1.55 -1.38 -5.34
C GLY A 77 -0.76 -1.98 -6.49
N PRO A 78 -0.91 -3.30 -6.74
CA PRO A 78 -1.87 -4.22 -6.14
C PRO A 78 -1.66 -4.46 -4.63
N GLY A 79 -2.75 -4.74 -3.92
CA GLY A 79 -2.76 -4.90 -2.47
C GLY A 79 -4.15 -5.22 -1.90
N PRO A 80 -4.26 -5.47 -0.57
CA PRO A 80 -5.54 -5.76 0.08
C PRO A 80 -6.55 -4.61 -0.04
N PHE A 81 -7.82 -4.95 -0.28
CA PHE A 81 -8.89 -3.99 -0.56
C PHE A 81 -9.02 -2.88 0.50
N THR A 82 -9.14 -3.26 1.78
CA THR A 82 -9.32 -2.31 2.89
C THR A 82 -8.10 -1.40 3.03
N SER A 83 -6.90 -1.98 3.03
CA SER A 83 -5.64 -1.26 3.22
C SER A 83 -5.39 -0.25 2.10
N LEU A 84 -5.59 -0.63 0.83
CA LEU A 84 -5.44 0.28 -0.30
C LEU A 84 -6.40 1.47 -0.22
N ARG A 85 -7.66 1.23 0.15
CA ARG A 85 -8.64 2.32 0.28
C ARG A 85 -8.25 3.32 1.36
N VAL A 86 -7.73 2.85 2.49
CA VAL A 86 -7.23 3.72 3.55
C VAL A 86 -6.16 4.67 2.98
N GLY A 87 -5.13 4.14 2.32
CA GLY A 87 -4.05 4.95 1.73
C GLY A 87 -4.58 5.96 0.70
N MET A 88 -5.34 5.49 -0.27
CA MET A 88 -5.86 6.32 -1.36
C MET A 88 -6.82 7.41 -0.89
N VAL A 89 -7.74 7.09 0.02
CA VAL A 89 -8.69 8.08 0.56
C VAL A 89 -7.97 9.10 1.43
N THR A 90 -7.06 8.67 2.30
CA THR A 90 -6.29 9.60 3.14
C THR A 90 -5.41 10.53 2.30
N GLY A 91 -4.68 10.00 1.31
CA GLY A 91 -3.83 10.80 0.43
C GLY A 91 -4.64 11.78 -0.44
N SER A 92 -5.75 11.33 -1.04
CA SER A 92 -6.62 12.20 -1.83
C SER A 92 -7.33 13.26 -0.99
N ALA A 93 -7.76 12.94 0.23
CA ALA A 93 -8.36 13.91 1.15
C ALA A 93 -7.36 15.01 1.54
N PHE A 94 -6.11 14.64 1.84
CA PHE A 94 -5.03 15.59 2.12
C PHE A 94 -4.78 16.51 0.91
N ALA A 95 -4.66 15.92 -0.28
CA ALA A 95 -4.43 16.67 -1.52
C ALA A 95 -5.59 17.63 -1.84
N ALA A 96 -6.83 17.15 -1.69
CA ALA A 96 -8.03 17.94 -1.93
C ALA A 96 -8.16 19.12 -0.95
N ALA A 97 -7.83 18.91 0.33
CA ALA A 97 -7.86 19.98 1.33
C ALA A 97 -6.89 21.13 1.02
N LEU A 98 -5.79 20.85 0.31
CA LEU A 98 -4.77 21.83 -0.07
C LEU A 98 -4.89 22.29 -1.53
N GLY A 99 -5.78 21.71 -2.32
CA GLY A 99 -5.90 22.00 -3.75
C GLY A 99 -4.68 21.58 -4.58
N ILE A 100 -3.95 20.54 -4.15
CA ILE A 100 -2.73 20.04 -4.80
C ILE A 100 -2.98 18.73 -5.55
N PRO A 101 -2.18 18.38 -6.58
CA PRO A 101 -2.34 17.12 -7.31
C PRO A 101 -2.00 15.89 -6.45
N ALA A 102 -2.74 14.79 -6.68
CA ALA A 102 -2.45 13.48 -6.13
C ALA A 102 -2.14 12.48 -7.26
N HIS A 103 -0.94 11.92 -7.28
CA HIS A 103 -0.46 10.98 -8.28
C HIS A 103 -0.57 9.55 -7.77
N GLY A 104 -1.27 8.69 -8.53
CA GLY A 104 -1.32 7.26 -8.26
C GLY A 104 -0.15 6.53 -8.91
N VAL A 105 0.55 5.68 -8.16
CA VAL A 105 1.67 4.87 -8.65
C VAL A 105 1.42 3.41 -8.30
N CYS A 106 1.71 2.48 -9.22
CA CYS A 106 1.65 1.07 -8.88
C CYS A 106 2.74 0.75 -7.87
N SER A 107 2.35 0.15 -6.76
CA SER A 107 3.22 -0.17 -5.65
C SER A 107 4.38 -1.10 -6.03
N LEU A 108 4.17 -2.00 -7.01
CA LEU A 108 5.25 -2.86 -7.53
C LEU A 108 6.32 -2.05 -8.28
N ASP A 109 5.98 -0.90 -8.86
CA ASP A 109 6.95 -0.07 -9.60
C ASP A 109 8.02 0.46 -8.66
N GLY A 110 7.66 0.78 -7.41
CA GLY A 110 8.63 1.20 -6.39
C GLY A 110 9.65 0.13 -6.03
N ILE A 111 9.31 -1.16 -6.20
CA ILE A 111 10.24 -2.28 -5.95
C ILE A 111 11.00 -2.65 -7.22
N GLY A 112 10.35 -2.60 -8.37
CA GLY A 112 10.94 -2.93 -9.67
C GLY A 112 11.91 -1.86 -10.17
N LEU A 113 11.78 -0.62 -9.71
CA LEU A 113 12.63 0.49 -10.10
C LEU A 113 14.10 0.21 -9.82
N GLY A 114 14.97 0.54 -10.79
CA GLY A 114 16.41 0.37 -10.67
C GLY A 114 16.93 -1.06 -10.77
N THR A 115 16.04 -2.04 -10.98
CA THR A 115 16.46 -3.39 -11.37
C THR A 115 17.05 -3.39 -12.79
N ALA A 116 18.11 -4.16 -13.03
CA ALA A 116 18.74 -4.26 -14.34
C ALA A 116 18.32 -5.56 -15.05
N GLY A 117 18.03 -5.52 -16.34
CA GLY A 117 17.58 -6.64 -17.16
C GLY A 117 16.19 -7.18 -16.80
N PRO A 118 15.83 -8.41 -17.23
CA PRO A 118 14.55 -9.02 -16.92
C PRO A 118 14.47 -9.46 -15.45
N VAL A 119 13.46 -8.96 -14.73
CA VAL A 119 13.21 -9.26 -13.30
C VAL A 119 11.72 -9.43 -13.03
N GLY A 120 11.35 -10.39 -12.18
CA GLY A 120 10.00 -10.52 -11.64
C GLY A 120 9.91 -9.88 -10.25
N VAL A 121 8.98 -8.93 -10.06
CA VAL A 121 8.65 -8.42 -8.73
C VAL A 121 7.49 -9.21 -8.18
N VAL A 122 7.61 -9.73 -6.96
CA VAL A 122 6.62 -10.61 -6.34
C VAL A 122 6.33 -10.15 -4.90
N THR A 123 5.05 -9.89 -4.60
CA THR A 123 4.58 -9.51 -3.26
C THR A 123 3.43 -10.41 -2.79
N ASP A 124 3.18 -10.45 -1.48
CA ASP A 124 2.12 -11.26 -0.89
C ASP A 124 0.72 -10.79 -1.33
N ALA A 125 -0.06 -11.67 -1.98
CA ALA A 125 -1.48 -11.43 -2.26
C ALA A 125 -2.41 -12.04 -1.20
N ARG A 126 -1.84 -12.60 -0.13
CA ARG A 126 -2.49 -13.46 0.86
C ARG A 126 -3.03 -14.74 0.18
N ARG A 127 -3.68 -15.60 0.97
CA ARG A 127 -4.41 -16.78 0.46
C ARG A 127 -3.62 -17.73 -0.44
N ARG A 128 -2.31 -17.87 -0.20
CA ARG A 128 -1.42 -18.72 -1.01
C ARG A 128 -1.29 -18.24 -2.46
N GLU A 129 -1.44 -16.93 -2.68
CA GLU A 129 -1.24 -16.26 -3.96
C GLU A 129 -0.17 -15.17 -3.81
N VAL A 130 0.35 -14.72 -4.94
CA VAL A 130 1.26 -13.57 -5.03
C VAL A 130 0.75 -12.56 -6.06
N PHE A 131 0.95 -11.28 -5.76
CA PHE A 131 0.87 -10.23 -6.76
C PHE A 131 2.22 -10.13 -7.45
N TRP A 132 2.21 -9.96 -8.77
CA TRP A 132 3.45 -9.93 -9.52
C TRP A 132 3.38 -9.07 -10.76
N ALA A 133 4.55 -8.63 -11.22
CA ALA A 133 4.75 -8.00 -12.51
C ALA A 133 6.17 -8.26 -13.01
N ARG A 134 6.37 -8.16 -14.32
CA ARG A 134 7.69 -8.27 -14.97
C ARG A 134 8.26 -6.88 -15.19
N TYR A 135 9.58 -6.76 -15.11
CA TYR A 135 10.32 -5.54 -15.38
C TYR A 135 11.45 -5.84 -16.34
N GLN A 136 11.76 -4.86 -17.17
CA GLN A 136 12.95 -4.81 -18.00
C GLN A 136 13.63 -3.48 -17.70
N ASP A 137 14.83 -3.52 -17.13
CA ASP A 137 15.63 -2.34 -16.80
C ASP A 137 14.83 -1.29 -15.99
N GLY A 138 14.14 -1.77 -14.95
CA GLY A 138 13.32 -0.94 -14.06
C GLY A 138 11.97 -0.50 -14.62
N THR A 139 11.65 -0.86 -15.87
CA THR A 139 10.38 -0.51 -16.52
C THR A 139 9.43 -1.70 -16.55
N ARG A 140 8.21 -1.51 -16.01
CA ARG A 140 7.19 -2.58 -15.95
C ARG A 140 6.77 -3.03 -17.36
N GLN A 141 6.67 -4.34 -17.54
CA GLN A 141 6.27 -5.02 -18.78
C GLN A 141 4.86 -5.59 -18.62
N GLY A 142 3.86 -4.87 -19.14
CA GLY A 142 2.45 -5.22 -19.04
C GLY A 142 1.82 -4.84 -17.70
N GLU A 143 0.62 -5.37 -17.46
CA GLU A 143 -0.14 -5.11 -16.24
C GLU A 143 0.27 -6.05 -15.09
N PRO A 144 0.22 -5.57 -13.83
CA PRO A 144 0.32 -6.44 -12.67
C PRO A 144 -0.77 -7.51 -12.66
N ALA A 145 -0.42 -8.71 -12.19
CA ALA A 145 -1.31 -9.87 -12.11
C ALA A 145 -1.26 -10.53 -10.73
N VAL A 146 -2.19 -11.45 -10.49
CA VAL A 146 -2.26 -12.28 -9.28
C VAL A 146 -2.30 -13.75 -9.68
N GLY A 147 -1.65 -14.62 -8.92
CA GLY A 147 -1.71 -16.06 -9.16
C GLY A 147 -1.05 -16.89 -8.06
N ALA A 148 -1.22 -18.20 -8.14
CA ALA A 148 -0.54 -19.14 -7.25
C ALA A 148 0.99 -19.10 -7.50
N PRO A 149 1.83 -19.15 -6.45
CA PRO A 149 3.29 -19.01 -6.57
C PRO A 149 3.93 -19.91 -7.64
N ALA A 150 3.54 -21.20 -7.70
CA ALA A 150 4.09 -22.14 -8.68
C ALA A 150 3.71 -21.80 -10.13
N ALA A 151 2.49 -21.31 -10.36
CA ALA A 151 2.05 -20.88 -11.68
C ALA A 151 2.79 -19.60 -12.10
N VAL A 152 2.92 -18.64 -11.18
CA VAL A 152 3.69 -17.41 -11.41
C VAL A 152 5.15 -17.71 -11.71
N ALA A 153 5.77 -18.64 -10.98
CA ALA A 153 7.13 -19.10 -11.26
C ALA A 153 7.25 -19.70 -12.68
N ALA A 154 6.31 -20.54 -13.10
CA ALA A 154 6.30 -21.10 -14.45
C ALA A 154 6.16 -20.01 -15.53
N ASP A 155 5.26 -19.04 -15.33
CA ASP A 155 5.04 -17.92 -16.26
C ASP A 155 6.27 -17.04 -16.39
N LEU A 156 6.94 -16.72 -15.27
CA LEU A 156 8.19 -15.97 -15.27
C LEU A 156 9.30 -16.73 -16.02
N LEU A 157 9.44 -18.04 -15.80
CA LEU A 157 10.44 -18.85 -16.50
C LEU A 157 10.18 -18.93 -18.01
N ALA A 158 8.91 -19.11 -18.41
CA ALA A 158 8.46 -19.13 -19.80
C ALA A 158 8.72 -17.78 -20.50
N ALA A 159 8.62 -16.68 -19.76
CA ALA A 159 8.97 -15.34 -20.22
C ALA A 159 10.48 -15.03 -20.24
N GLY A 160 11.34 -16.01 -19.93
CA GLY A 160 12.80 -15.81 -19.89
C GLY A 160 13.31 -15.06 -18.66
N VAL A 161 12.46 -14.81 -17.66
CA VAL A 161 12.89 -14.21 -16.39
C VAL A 161 13.59 -15.27 -15.55
N ARG A 162 14.76 -14.93 -15.01
CA ARG A 162 15.55 -15.79 -14.11
C ARG A 162 15.84 -15.16 -12.76
N ARG A 163 15.45 -13.91 -12.58
CA ARG A 163 15.72 -13.10 -11.41
C ARG A 163 14.43 -12.59 -10.79
N VAL A 164 14.34 -12.60 -9.47
CA VAL A 164 13.15 -12.15 -8.74
C VAL A 164 13.50 -11.28 -7.54
N VAL A 165 12.57 -10.42 -7.17
CA VAL A 165 12.67 -9.55 -5.99
C VAL A 165 11.31 -9.36 -5.34
N GLY A 166 11.32 -9.07 -4.04
CA GLY A 166 10.13 -8.74 -3.27
C GLY A 166 9.79 -9.79 -2.20
N PRO A 167 8.93 -9.42 -1.23
CA PRO A 167 8.63 -10.24 -0.07
C PRO A 167 7.92 -11.55 -0.42
N GLY A 168 7.24 -11.63 -1.56
CA GLY A 168 6.59 -12.87 -2.01
C GLY A 168 7.58 -14.00 -2.31
N VAL A 169 8.84 -13.67 -2.63
CA VAL A 169 9.89 -14.68 -2.87
C VAL A 169 10.23 -15.42 -1.58
N ALA A 170 10.40 -14.67 -0.47
CA ALA A 170 10.73 -15.24 0.84
C ALA A 170 9.56 -16.01 1.46
N LEU A 171 8.31 -15.66 1.12
CA LEU A 171 7.11 -16.35 1.59
C LEU A 171 6.88 -17.71 0.93
N TYR A 172 7.41 -17.93 -0.27
CA TYR A 172 7.24 -19.17 -1.04
C TYR A 172 8.58 -19.65 -1.61
N PRO A 173 9.57 -19.99 -0.75
CA PRO A 173 10.94 -20.26 -1.20
C PRO A 173 11.01 -21.48 -2.13
N GLU A 174 10.20 -22.52 -1.90
CA GLU A 174 10.09 -23.68 -2.79
C GLU A 174 9.63 -23.31 -4.22
N ALA A 175 8.71 -22.36 -4.38
CA ALA A 175 8.22 -21.96 -5.70
C ALA A 175 9.26 -21.17 -6.50
N PHE A 176 10.10 -20.40 -5.81
CA PHE A 176 11.08 -19.49 -6.41
C PHE A 176 12.53 -19.96 -6.28
N ALA A 177 12.76 -21.21 -5.86
CA ALA A 177 14.10 -21.76 -5.61
C ALA A 177 15.05 -21.74 -6.84
N SER A 178 14.50 -21.74 -8.05
CA SER A 178 15.29 -21.71 -9.31
C SER A 178 15.62 -20.30 -9.80
N PHE A 179 15.24 -19.25 -9.06
CA PHE A 179 15.50 -17.87 -9.43
C PHE A 179 16.65 -17.27 -8.63
N GLU A 180 17.40 -16.39 -9.27
CA GLU A 180 18.42 -15.59 -8.61
C GLU A 180 17.77 -14.38 -7.90
N PRO A 181 18.07 -14.14 -6.61
CA PRO A 181 17.53 -13.00 -5.89
C PRO A 181 18.17 -11.69 -6.37
N VAL A 182 17.38 -10.63 -6.47
CA VAL A 182 17.87 -9.28 -6.75
C VAL A 182 17.75 -8.42 -5.51
N THR A 183 18.80 -7.67 -5.20
CA THR A 183 18.75 -6.61 -4.19
C THR A 183 18.01 -5.40 -4.79
N PRO A 184 16.83 -5.01 -4.26
CA PRO A 184 16.12 -3.86 -4.77
C PRO A 184 16.87 -2.57 -4.41
N LEU A 185 16.54 -1.48 -5.10
CA LEU A 185 16.79 -0.16 -4.53
C LEU A 185 16.01 -0.03 -3.22
N VAL A 186 16.66 0.49 -2.20
CA VAL A 186 16.03 0.84 -0.92
C VAL A 186 16.06 2.35 -0.78
N GLY A 187 15.07 2.94 -0.09
CA GLY A 187 15.14 4.35 0.31
C GLY A 187 16.35 4.60 1.23
N GLU A 188 16.75 5.87 1.41
CA GLU A 188 17.89 6.24 2.26
C GLU A 188 17.76 5.75 3.72
N SER A 189 16.53 5.54 4.17
CA SER A 189 16.09 4.94 5.44
C SER A 189 16.32 3.42 5.55
N GLY A 190 16.63 2.73 4.44
CA GLY A 190 17.01 1.31 4.40
C GLY A 190 18.43 1.02 4.90
N GLN A 191 19.17 2.03 5.37
CA GLN A 191 20.48 1.84 5.97
C GLN A 191 20.37 1.27 7.39
N PRO A 192 21.18 0.25 7.75
CA PRO A 192 21.24 -0.29 9.10
C PRO A 192 21.51 0.82 10.14
N GLY A 193 20.64 0.97 11.14
CA GLY A 193 20.87 1.86 12.29
C GLY A 193 19.81 2.96 12.54
N GLN A 194 18.82 3.14 11.66
CA GLN A 194 17.69 4.04 11.90
C GLN A 194 16.57 3.34 12.70
N PRO A 195 16.20 3.82 13.92
CA PRO A 195 15.12 3.21 14.69
C PRO A 195 13.77 3.32 13.95
N GLY A 196 12.98 2.22 13.94
CA GLY A 196 11.62 2.18 13.36
C GLY A 196 11.49 1.72 11.90
N HIS A 197 12.60 1.40 11.23
CA HIS A 197 12.62 1.13 9.78
C HIS A 197 12.91 -0.33 9.40
N ALA A 198 13.34 -1.16 10.34
CA ALA A 198 13.49 -2.59 10.11
C ALA A 198 12.16 -3.29 10.38
N GLY A 199 11.50 -3.78 9.32
CA GLY A 199 10.49 -4.83 9.46
C GLY A 199 11.08 -6.08 10.11
N PRO A 200 10.26 -7.03 10.58
CA PRO A 200 10.77 -8.31 11.06
C PRO A 200 11.69 -8.96 10.00
N ALA A 201 12.73 -9.66 10.45
CA ALA A 201 13.73 -10.26 9.56
C ALA A 201 13.05 -11.09 8.45
N GLY A 202 13.24 -10.68 7.19
CA GLY A 202 12.58 -11.29 6.02
C GLY A 202 11.43 -10.48 5.39
N GLU A 203 10.86 -9.49 6.08
CA GLU A 203 9.78 -8.60 5.57
C GLU A 203 10.27 -7.17 5.25
N SER A 204 11.58 -7.00 5.06
CA SER A 204 12.22 -5.69 4.90
C SER A 204 12.03 -5.04 3.52
N ILE A 205 11.38 -5.72 2.57
CA ILE A 205 11.13 -5.22 1.22
C ILE A 205 9.65 -4.88 1.07
N CYS A 206 9.36 -3.59 0.99
CA CYS A 206 8.04 -3.05 0.69
C CYS A 206 8.21 -1.86 -0.28
N PRO A 207 7.12 -1.37 -0.91
CA PRO A 207 7.18 -0.16 -1.72
C PRO A 207 7.66 1.01 -0.88
N ALA A 208 8.88 1.49 -1.16
CA ALA A 208 9.46 2.62 -0.47
C ALA A 208 8.85 3.92 -1.03
N PRO A 209 8.23 4.78 -0.20
CA PRO A 209 7.62 6.02 -0.67
C PRO A 209 8.55 6.93 -1.50
N PRO A 210 9.85 7.09 -1.19
CA PRO A 210 10.76 7.84 -2.05
C PRO A 210 10.87 7.30 -3.48
N LEU A 211 10.84 5.98 -3.65
CA LEU A 211 10.89 5.35 -4.97
C LEU A 211 9.56 5.51 -5.73
N LEU A 212 8.43 5.57 -5.03
CA LEU A 212 7.15 5.94 -5.66
C LEU A 212 7.19 7.38 -6.18
N VAL A 213 7.79 8.31 -5.42
CA VAL A 213 8.03 9.68 -5.90
C VAL A 213 8.93 9.68 -7.13
N ARG A 214 9.99 8.87 -7.14
CA ARG A 214 10.88 8.74 -8.30
C ARG A 214 10.15 8.23 -9.55
N VAL A 215 9.24 7.27 -9.41
CA VAL A 215 8.39 6.81 -10.53
C VAL A 215 7.49 7.95 -11.05
N ALA A 216 6.92 8.76 -10.16
CA ALA A 216 6.08 9.90 -10.52
C ALA A 216 6.85 11.17 -10.92
N ALA A 217 8.18 11.19 -10.74
CA ALA A 217 9.00 12.41 -10.75
C ALA A 217 8.84 13.23 -12.03
N ALA A 218 8.93 12.57 -13.19
CA ALA A 218 8.77 13.24 -14.48
C ALA A 218 7.38 13.90 -14.59
N ALA A 219 6.31 13.20 -14.22
CA ALA A 219 4.96 13.76 -14.30
C ALA A 219 4.77 14.96 -13.36
N ILE A 220 5.33 14.91 -12.16
CA ILE A 220 5.27 16.00 -11.18
C ILE A 220 6.07 17.21 -11.68
N LEU A 221 7.31 17.00 -12.13
CA LEU A 221 8.19 18.08 -12.61
C LEU A 221 7.68 18.74 -13.90
N ASP A 222 7.03 17.96 -14.78
CA ASP A 222 6.39 18.47 -16.00
C ASP A 222 5.06 19.20 -15.71
N GLY A 223 4.56 19.18 -14.46
CA GLY A 223 3.26 19.73 -14.11
C GLY A 223 2.08 19.00 -14.75
N ARG A 224 2.24 17.71 -15.09
CA ARG A 224 1.17 16.91 -15.70
C ARG A 224 0.06 16.65 -14.69
N ALA A 225 -1.16 17.04 -15.04
CA ALA A 225 -2.34 16.76 -14.21
C ALA A 225 -2.51 15.24 -14.04
N PRO A 226 -2.63 14.74 -12.80
CA PRO A 226 -2.84 13.32 -12.57
C PRO A 226 -4.26 12.89 -12.99
N GLY A 227 -4.38 11.65 -13.45
CA GLY A 227 -5.68 10.98 -13.57
C GLY A 227 -6.27 10.64 -12.20
N PRO A 228 -7.51 10.10 -12.15
CA PRO A 228 -8.10 9.65 -10.89
C PRO A 228 -7.26 8.55 -10.25
N LEU A 229 -7.25 8.50 -8.91
CA LEU A 229 -6.65 7.38 -8.18
C LEU A 229 -7.52 6.13 -8.38
N VAL A 230 -7.11 5.26 -9.30
CA VAL A 230 -7.80 3.99 -9.59
C VAL A 230 -7.07 2.86 -8.87
N PRO A 231 -7.76 2.11 -7.99
CA PRO A 231 -7.12 1.03 -7.25
C PRO A 231 -6.88 -0.19 -8.15
N LEU A 232 -5.71 -0.81 -8.03
CA LEU A 232 -5.38 -2.08 -8.70
C LEU A 232 -5.93 -3.27 -7.90
N TYR A 233 -7.26 -3.42 -7.92
CA TYR A 233 -7.94 -4.59 -7.36
C TYR A 233 -7.87 -5.78 -8.31
N LEU A 234 -6.78 -6.54 -8.20
CA LEU A 234 -6.60 -7.75 -9.00
C LEU A 234 -7.41 -8.94 -8.47
N ARG A 235 -8.03 -8.80 -7.31
CA ARG A 235 -9.00 -9.75 -6.76
C ARG A 235 -10.29 -9.04 -6.37
N ARG A 236 -11.42 -9.75 -6.52
CA ARG A 236 -12.68 -9.32 -5.91
C ARG A 236 -12.54 -9.29 -4.38
N PRO A 237 -13.11 -8.27 -3.70
CA PRO A 237 -13.12 -8.22 -2.24
C PRO A 237 -13.83 -9.43 -1.64
N ASP A 238 -13.36 -9.89 -0.49
CA ASP A 238 -13.97 -11.03 0.22
C ASP A 238 -15.14 -10.66 1.11
N ALA A 239 -15.61 -9.41 1.02
CA ALA A 239 -16.77 -8.98 1.78
C ALA A 239 -17.95 -9.87 1.37
N ALA A 240 -18.32 -10.81 2.23
CA ALA A 240 -19.54 -11.56 2.08
C ALA A 240 -20.70 -10.56 2.09
N GLU A 241 -21.64 -10.70 1.17
CA GLU A 241 -22.88 -9.92 1.22
C GLU A 241 -23.51 -10.10 2.61
N PRO A 242 -23.91 -9.02 3.30
CA PRO A 242 -24.58 -9.11 4.58
C PRO A 242 -25.78 -10.06 4.42
N ARG A 243 -25.80 -11.14 5.21
CA ARG A 243 -26.99 -12.01 5.24
C ARG A 243 -28.20 -11.14 5.58
N PRO A 244 -29.36 -11.38 4.94
CA PRO A 244 -30.58 -10.68 5.32
C PRO A 244 -30.78 -10.80 6.84
N PRO A 245 -31.19 -9.71 7.52
CA PRO A 245 -31.36 -9.72 8.96
C PRO A 245 -32.28 -10.89 9.34
N LYS A 246 -31.86 -11.66 10.35
CA LYS A 246 -32.69 -12.75 10.90
C LYS A 246 -34.03 -12.13 11.32
N SER A 247 -35.13 -12.67 10.81
CA SER A 247 -36.47 -12.30 11.26
C SER A 247 -36.58 -12.61 12.75
N VAL A 248 -36.69 -11.57 13.57
CA VAL A 248 -37.03 -11.73 14.98
C VAL A 248 -38.51 -12.06 15.02
N THR A 249 -38.86 -13.31 15.32
CA THR A 249 -40.24 -13.67 15.63
C THR A 249 -40.66 -12.82 16.84
N ALA A 250 -41.70 -12.01 16.68
CA ALA A 250 -42.24 -11.22 17.78
C ALA A 250 -42.57 -12.17 18.95
N ALA A 251 -42.15 -11.81 20.16
CA ALA A 251 -42.48 -12.54 21.35
C ALA A 251 -44.01 -12.56 21.50
N THR A 252 -44.59 -13.75 21.51
CA THR A 252 -46.00 -13.97 21.86
C THR A 252 -46.23 -13.44 23.28
N GLU A 253 -47.02 -12.38 23.42
CA GLU A 253 -47.50 -11.92 24.72
C GLU A 253 -48.34 -13.03 25.35
N ALA A 254 -47.84 -13.63 26.43
CA ALA A 254 -48.59 -14.50 27.31
C ALA A 254 -48.42 -13.99 28.74
N GLY A 255 -49.51 -13.49 29.33
CA GLY A 255 -49.55 -13.18 30.77
C GLY A 255 -50.49 -12.05 31.15
N ALA A 256 -51.78 -12.18 30.84
CA ALA A 256 -52.82 -11.33 31.42
C ALA A 256 -52.84 -11.52 32.95
N VAL A 257 -52.56 -10.44 33.69
CA VAL A 257 -52.76 -10.38 35.14
C VAL A 257 -54.23 -10.02 35.39
N ALA A 258 -54.99 -10.94 35.97
CA ALA A 258 -56.38 -10.73 36.38
C ALA A 258 -56.44 -9.81 37.63
N PRO A 259 -57.33 -8.79 37.67
CA PRO A 259 -57.59 -8.06 38.90
C PRO A 259 -58.68 -8.75 39.75
N ALA A 260 -58.51 -8.61 41.05
CA ALA A 260 -59.25 -9.25 42.12
C ALA A 260 -60.74 -8.84 42.22
N ALA A 261 -61.54 -9.76 42.74
CA ALA A 261 -62.97 -9.66 43.00
C ALA A 261 -63.33 -8.51 43.97
N ALA A 262 -64.31 -7.70 43.59
CA ALA A 262 -65.04 -6.80 44.48
C ALA A 262 -66.43 -7.39 44.76
N GLY A 263 -66.82 -7.35 46.02
CA GLY A 263 -67.89 -8.15 46.60
C GLY A 263 -69.32 -7.69 46.35
N ALA A 264 -70.18 -8.62 46.76
CA ALA A 264 -71.63 -8.62 46.86
C ALA A 264 -72.33 -7.29 47.20
N THR A 265 -73.43 -7.04 46.49
CA THR A 265 -74.62 -6.38 47.04
C THR A 265 -75.85 -7.23 46.72
N ALA A 266 -76.57 -7.62 47.76
CA ALA A 266 -77.93 -8.14 47.73
C ALA A 266 -78.66 -7.49 48.90
N GLY A 267 -79.80 -6.84 48.63
CA GLY A 267 -80.68 -6.22 49.63
C GLY A 267 -80.67 -4.71 49.61
#